data_AF-A0A3Q8S6Q7-F1
#
_entry.id   AF-A0A3Q8S6Q7-F1
#
_cell.length_a   1.000
_cell.length_b   1.000
_cell.length_c   1.000
_cell.angle_alpha   90.00
_cell.angle_beta   90.00
_cell.angle_gamma   90.00
#
_symmetry.space_group_name_H-M   'P 1'
#
loop_
_entity.id
_entity.type
_entity.pdbx_description
1 polymer ?
#
loop_
_entity_poly.entity_id
_entity_poly.type
_entity_poly.pdbx_seq_one_letter_code
_entity_poly.pdbx_strand_id
1 'polypeptide(L)'
;MNKKPNPEAIKEQMMSHLEEKYGEEFVPKSLSLSSWAYSYDRLIAYPKKGTEEDHFEVWGTKMEDGSYNISDGYFGIFIRPQYEEVLSNIVGGTYDEFKLYTEFGEGVLPDRLNKDTTVDQIYRKDESFSSDTVIFVKQSKTGDQDAEASLRQIAGKMREQKLVGFVRLYVVVDDKYESIGSGPQNLSALQDEGYFAGDYKSVMVTPDMTIRQNGEEVQVDG
;
A
#
# COMPACT_ATOMS: atom_id res chain seq x y z
N MET A 1 -2.33 42.32 -5.84
CA MET A 1 -2.37 41.73 -4.49
C MET A 1 -2.90 40.30 -4.64
N ASN A 2 -2.04 39.29 -4.52
CA ASN A 2 -2.50 37.90 -4.48
C ASN A 2 -3.28 37.71 -3.17
N LYS A 3 -4.61 37.56 -3.27
CA LYS A 3 -5.41 37.08 -2.14
C LYS A 3 -4.84 35.74 -1.72
N LYS A 4 -4.55 35.57 -0.43
CA LYS A 4 -4.22 34.26 0.12
C LYS A 4 -5.36 33.29 -0.24
N PRO A 5 -5.04 32.04 -0.63
CA PRO A 5 -6.08 31.05 -0.90
C PRO A 5 -6.99 30.90 0.31
N ASN A 6 -8.31 30.80 0.09
CA ASN A 6 -9.25 30.54 1.19
C ASN A 6 -9.14 29.06 1.59
N PRO A 7 -8.60 28.72 2.78
CA PRO A 7 -8.37 27.32 3.16
C PRO A 7 -9.66 26.50 3.21
N GLU A 8 -10.78 27.12 3.61
CA GLU A 8 -12.06 26.45 3.70
C GLU A 8 -12.61 26.08 2.31
N ALA A 9 -12.43 26.95 1.32
CA ALA A 9 -12.85 26.67 -0.06
C ALA A 9 -12.00 25.57 -0.70
N ILE A 10 -10.69 25.53 -0.41
CA ILE A 10 -9.80 24.45 -0.87
C ILE A 10 -10.22 23.11 -0.27
N LYS A 11 -10.45 23.10 1.05
CA LYS A 11 -10.93 21.91 1.75
C LYS A 11 -12.24 21.40 1.15
N GLU A 12 -13.21 22.28 0.96
CA GLU A 12 -14.50 21.93 0.35
C GLU A 12 -14.31 21.33 -1.05
N GLN A 13 -13.49 21.95 -1.90
CA GLN A 13 -13.22 21.45 -3.25
C GLN A 13 -12.57 20.05 -3.25
N MET A 14 -11.61 19.80 -2.36
CA MET A 14 -10.98 18.48 -2.19
C MET A 14 -11.97 17.43 -1.69
N MET A 15 -12.83 17.79 -0.74
CA MET A 15 -13.84 16.87 -0.21
C MET A 15 -14.89 16.53 -1.27
N SER A 16 -15.37 17.51 -2.03
CA SER A 16 -16.31 17.28 -3.14
C SER A 16 -15.73 16.34 -4.20
N HIS A 17 -14.44 16.48 -4.53
CA HIS A 17 -13.78 15.54 -5.45
C HIS A 17 -13.85 14.09 -4.96
N LEU A 18 -13.63 13.83 -3.66
CA LEU A 18 -13.75 12.48 -3.10
C LEU A 18 -15.19 11.96 -3.15
N GLU A 19 -16.16 12.80 -2.75
CA GLU A 19 -17.58 12.43 -2.73
C GLU A 19 -18.08 12.11 -4.14
N GLU A 20 -17.68 12.90 -5.14
CA GLU A 20 -18.01 12.67 -6.55
C GLU A 20 -17.36 11.40 -7.10
N LYS A 21 -16.08 11.17 -6.80
CA LYS A 21 -15.32 10.02 -7.33
C LYS A 21 -15.72 8.69 -6.72
N TYR A 22 -16.06 8.66 -5.43
CA TYR A 22 -16.31 7.42 -4.70
C TYR A 22 -17.78 7.23 -4.25
N GLY A 23 -18.62 8.27 -4.33
CA GLY A 23 -20.02 8.21 -3.86
C GLY A 23 -20.14 7.91 -2.36
N GLU A 24 -19.17 8.37 -1.57
CA GLU A 24 -19.10 8.18 -0.11
C GLU A 24 -18.81 9.48 0.61
N GLU A 25 -19.17 9.54 1.89
CA GLU A 25 -18.84 10.67 2.75
C GLU A 25 -17.50 10.46 3.46
N PHE A 26 -16.74 11.55 3.59
CA PHE A 26 -15.41 11.55 4.21
C PHE A 26 -15.34 12.58 5.33
N VAL A 27 -14.39 12.40 6.25
CA VAL A 27 -14.13 13.34 7.35
C VAL A 27 -12.75 13.93 7.19
N PRO A 28 -12.61 15.27 7.07
CA PRO A 28 -11.31 15.92 7.00
C PRO A 28 -10.67 15.95 8.38
N LYS A 29 -9.37 15.63 8.47
CA LYS A 29 -8.58 15.61 9.70
C LYS A 29 -7.67 16.84 9.82
N SER A 30 -6.96 17.18 8.75
CA SER A 30 -6.06 18.35 8.73
C SER A 30 -5.82 18.85 7.30
N LEU A 31 -5.62 20.16 7.15
CA LEU A 31 -5.23 20.79 5.89
C LEU A 31 -3.92 21.56 6.08
N SER A 32 -2.93 21.27 5.24
CA SER A 32 -1.69 22.02 5.11
C SER A 32 -1.64 22.63 3.72
N LEU A 33 -1.45 23.95 3.62
CA LEU A 33 -1.35 24.60 2.32
C LEU A 33 0.07 24.51 1.75
N SER A 34 0.15 24.61 0.43
CA SER A 34 1.39 24.72 -0.32
C SER A 34 2.34 25.77 0.28
N SER A 35 3.63 25.45 0.25
CA SER A 35 4.70 26.23 0.87
C SER A 35 5.97 26.14 0.02
N TRP A 36 7.06 26.75 0.50
CA TRP A 36 8.36 26.63 -0.17
C TRP A 36 8.88 25.18 -0.23
N ALA A 37 8.45 24.32 0.69
CA ALA A 37 8.88 22.93 0.77
C ALA A 37 8.00 21.98 -0.07
N TYR A 38 6.74 22.33 -0.31
CA TYR A 38 5.77 21.49 -1.01
C TYR A 38 4.87 22.34 -1.93
N SER A 39 4.83 22.02 -3.21
CA SER A 39 4.08 22.78 -4.23
C SER A 39 2.59 22.45 -4.31
N TYR A 40 2.07 21.64 -3.37
CA TYR A 40 0.68 21.20 -3.32
C TYR A 40 0.07 21.50 -1.95
N ASP A 41 -1.24 21.73 -1.92
CA ASP A 41 -2.04 21.69 -0.71
C ASP A 41 -2.30 20.22 -0.35
N ARG A 42 -2.22 19.88 0.93
CA ARG A 42 -2.32 18.51 1.45
C ARG A 42 -3.42 18.44 2.49
N LEU A 43 -4.45 17.67 2.19
CA LEU A 43 -5.53 17.32 3.11
C LEU A 43 -5.35 15.87 3.57
N ILE A 44 -5.44 15.64 4.87
CA ILE A 44 -5.61 14.29 5.44
C ILE A 44 -7.09 14.08 5.69
N ALA A 45 -7.64 12.98 5.19
CA ALA A 45 -9.04 12.60 5.37
C ALA A 45 -9.17 11.10 5.64
N TYR A 46 -10.33 10.67 6.12
CA TYR A 46 -10.67 9.25 6.30
C TYR A 46 -12.15 9.00 5.94
N PRO A 47 -12.53 7.80 5.48
CA PRO A 47 -13.92 7.50 5.14
C PRO A 47 -14.80 7.49 6.40
N LYS A 48 -15.99 8.10 6.33
CA LYS A 48 -16.88 8.20 7.50
C LYS A 48 -17.36 6.85 8.04
N LYS A 49 -17.39 5.83 7.19
CA LYS A 49 -17.73 4.44 7.57
C LYS A 49 -16.54 3.64 8.11
N GLY A 50 -15.32 4.18 8.02
CA GLY A 50 -14.10 3.55 8.54
C GLY A 50 -13.64 4.18 9.86
N THR A 51 -12.33 4.08 10.11
CA THR A 51 -11.71 4.63 11.32
C THR A 51 -10.70 5.73 10.98
N GLU A 52 -10.23 6.49 11.97
CA GLU A 52 -9.14 7.45 11.76
C GLU A 52 -7.81 6.78 11.35
N GLU A 53 -7.66 5.48 11.60
CA GLU A 53 -6.50 4.70 11.17
C GLU A 53 -6.51 4.50 9.64
N ASP A 54 -7.69 4.50 9.02
CA ASP A 54 -7.87 4.46 7.56
C ASP A 54 -7.72 5.86 6.92
N HIS A 55 -6.79 6.66 7.41
CA HIS A 55 -6.54 7.98 6.83
C HIS A 55 -5.69 7.88 5.56
N PHE A 56 -5.89 8.83 4.66
CA PHE A 56 -5.16 8.96 3.41
C PHE A 56 -4.91 10.43 3.08
N GLU A 57 -4.01 10.66 2.12
CA GLU A 57 -3.72 12.01 1.62
C GLU A 57 -4.55 12.36 0.40
N VAL A 58 -4.90 13.65 0.30
CA VAL A 58 -5.47 14.28 -0.88
C VAL A 58 -4.60 15.48 -1.22
N TRP A 59 -4.10 15.52 -2.44
CA TRP A 59 -3.23 16.59 -2.93
C TRP A 59 -3.97 17.47 -3.91
N GLY A 60 -3.90 18.78 -3.69
CA GLY A 60 -4.45 19.80 -4.57
C GLY A 60 -3.33 20.66 -5.11
N THR A 61 -3.17 20.68 -6.43
CA THR A 61 -2.07 21.39 -7.10
C THR A 61 -2.63 22.43 -8.05
N LYS A 62 -2.18 23.68 -7.88
CA LYS A 62 -2.48 24.73 -8.83
C LYS A 62 -1.55 24.64 -10.03
N MET A 63 -2.14 24.48 -11.21
CA MET A 63 -1.42 24.36 -12.47
C MET A 63 -1.08 25.75 -13.05
N GLU A 64 -0.16 25.79 -14.01
CA GLU A 64 0.27 27.03 -14.67
C GLU A 64 -0.88 27.73 -15.42
N ASP A 65 -1.82 26.97 -15.97
CA ASP A 65 -3.03 27.48 -16.63
C ASP A 65 -4.09 28.03 -15.65
N GLY A 66 -3.81 27.94 -14.34
CA GLY A 66 -4.68 28.40 -13.28
C GLY A 66 -5.73 27.38 -12.83
N SER A 67 -5.80 26.20 -13.46
CA SER A 67 -6.63 25.08 -13.00
C SER A 67 -6.11 24.51 -11.67
N TYR A 68 -6.98 23.77 -10.98
CA TYR A 68 -6.68 23.14 -9.70
C TYR A 68 -6.93 21.64 -9.81
N ASN A 69 -5.84 20.87 -9.90
CA ASN A 69 -5.90 19.43 -10.02
C ASN A 69 -5.92 18.78 -8.64
N ILE A 70 -6.78 17.79 -8.46
CA ILE A 70 -6.93 17.06 -7.21
C ILE A 70 -6.60 15.58 -7.48
N SER A 71 -5.85 14.97 -6.58
CA SER A 71 -5.57 13.53 -6.59
C SER A 71 -5.60 13.01 -5.16
N ASP A 72 -5.86 11.72 -4.99
CA ASP A 72 -6.10 11.12 -3.68
C ASP A 72 -5.46 9.74 -3.53
N GLY A 73 -5.21 9.33 -2.29
CA GLY A 73 -4.73 8.00 -1.93
C GLY A 73 -5.83 7.01 -1.52
N TYR A 74 -7.12 7.39 -1.55
CA TYR A 74 -8.19 6.59 -0.94
C TYR A 74 -8.37 5.22 -1.59
N PHE A 75 -8.12 5.12 -2.91
CA PHE A 75 -8.20 3.86 -3.63
C PHE A 75 -7.39 2.74 -2.95
N GLY A 76 -6.24 3.06 -2.35
CA GLY A 76 -5.41 2.09 -1.64
C GLY A 76 -6.11 1.46 -0.43
N ILE A 77 -6.87 2.24 0.33
CA ILE A 77 -7.69 1.74 1.45
C ILE A 77 -8.83 0.88 0.91
N PHE A 78 -9.52 1.37 -0.12
CA PHE A 78 -10.67 0.69 -0.71
C PHE A 78 -10.30 -0.68 -1.30
N ILE A 79 -9.19 -0.76 -2.05
CA ILE A 79 -8.79 -1.96 -2.78
C ILE A 79 -8.05 -2.99 -1.91
N ARG A 80 -7.50 -2.58 -0.76
CA ARG A 80 -6.68 -3.42 0.12
C ARG A 80 -7.28 -4.80 0.38
N PRO A 81 -8.56 -4.97 0.79
CA PRO A 81 -9.10 -6.30 1.07
C PRO A 81 -9.09 -7.24 -0.15
N GLN A 82 -9.41 -6.72 -1.34
CA GLN A 82 -9.39 -7.51 -2.57
C GLN A 82 -7.95 -7.82 -3.02
N TYR A 83 -7.04 -6.87 -2.83
CA TYR A 83 -5.63 -7.06 -3.14
C TYR A 83 -4.97 -8.10 -2.22
N GLU A 84 -5.27 -8.06 -0.92
CA GLU A 84 -4.82 -9.04 0.07
C GLU A 84 -5.40 -10.43 -0.19
N GLU A 85 -6.63 -10.55 -0.70
CA GLU A 85 -7.21 -11.84 -1.11
C GLU A 85 -6.40 -12.46 -2.26
N VAL A 86 -6.07 -11.68 -3.30
CA VAL A 86 -5.24 -12.15 -4.42
C VAL A 86 -3.85 -12.56 -3.94
N LEU A 87 -3.21 -11.75 -3.10
CA LEU A 87 -1.90 -12.09 -2.53
C LEU A 87 -1.96 -13.31 -1.62
N SER A 88 -3.01 -13.45 -0.82
CA SER A 88 -3.18 -14.61 0.07
C SER A 88 -3.29 -15.91 -0.73
N ASN A 89 -3.96 -15.89 -1.89
CA ASN A 89 -4.01 -17.05 -2.79
C ASN A 89 -2.63 -17.40 -3.35
N ILE A 90 -1.78 -16.41 -3.64
CA ILE A 90 -0.40 -16.63 -4.09
C ILE A 90 0.44 -17.22 -2.95
N VAL A 91 0.41 -16.60 -1.77
CA VAL A 91 1.21 -17.02 -0.61
C VAL A 91 0.77 -18.38 -0.08
N GLY A 92 -0.53 -18.69 -0.14
CA GLY A 92 -1.09 -19.99 0.22
C GLY A 92 -0.63 -21.14 -0.68
N GLY A 93 -0.06 -20.86 -1.86
CA GLY A 93 0.62 -21.86 -2.67
C GLY A 93 1.99 -22.29 -2.11
N THR A 94 2.51 -21.56 -1.13
CA THR A 94 3.85 -21.74 -0.55
C THR A 94 3.82 -21.99 0.96
N TYR A 95 2.87 -21.39 1.68
CA TYR A 95 2.72 -21.53 3.13
C TYR A 95 1.25 -21.81 3.50
N ASP A 96 1.01 -22.90 4.22
CA ASP A 96 -0.35 -23.29 4.64
C ASP A 96 -0.90 -22.43 5.80
N GLU A 97 -0.03 -21.78 6.56
CA GLU A 97 -0.37 -20.95 7.72
C GLU A 97 0.48 -19.68 7.70
N PHE A 98 -0.17 -18.54 7.41
CA PHE A 98 0.48 -17.22 7.36
C PHE A 98 -0.50 -16.12 7.76
N LYS A 99 0.04 -14.97 8.14
CA LYS A 99 -0.69 -13.69 8.26
C LYS A 99 -0.10 -12.72 7.25
N LEU A 100 -0.96 -11.95 6.58
CA LEU A 100 -0.57 -11.02 5.53
C LEU A 100 -1.19 -9.65 5.80
N TYR A 101 -0.43 -8.60 5.55
CA TYR A 101 -0.90 -7.22 5.57
C TYR A 101 -0.29 -6.47 4.38
N THR A 102 -1.10 -5.66 3.70
CA THR A 102 -0.66 -4.84 2.58
C THR A 102 -1.07 -3.37 2.76
N GLU A 103 -0.16 -2.48 2.39
CA GLU A 103 -0.44 -1.05 2.24
C GLU A 103 0.13 -0.50 0.93
N PHE A 104 -0.24 0.73 0.58
CA PHE A 104 0.15 1.39 -0.67
C PHE A 104 0.96 2.67 -0.44
N GLY A 105 1.51 2.82 0.76
CA GLY A 105 2.30 3.97 1.18
C GLY A 105 1.50 5.25 1.42
N GLU A 106 2.21 6.33 1.76
CA GLU A 106 1.66 7.67 1.87
C GLU A 106 1.63 8.38 0.50
N GLY A 107 0.69 9.31 0.33
CA GLY A 107 0.56 10.14 -0.86
C GLY A 107 -0.69 9.80 -1.67
N VAL A 108 -0.61 10.03 -2.99
CA VAL A 108 -1.72 9.90 -3.93
C VAL A 108 -1.47 8.80 -4.94
N LEU A 109 -2.56 8.19 -5.42
CA LEU A 109 -2.54 7.13 -6.42
C LEU A 109 -3.02 7.66 -7.78
N PRO A 110 -2.78 6.92 -8.89
CA PRO A 110 -3.22 7.34 -10.22
C PRO A 110 -4.71 7.66 -10.27
N ASP A 111 -5.06 8.85 -10.77
CA ASP A 111 -6.41 9.40 -10.66
C ASP A 111 -7.50 8.54 -11.32
N ARG A 112 -7.15 7.78 -12.37
CA ARG A 112 -8.10 6.86 -13.02
C ARG A 112 -8.63 5.76 -12.09
N LEU A 113 -7.93 5.45 -11.01
CA LEU A 113 -8.29 4.35 -10.10
C LEU A 113 -9.51 4.78 -9.29
N ASN A 114 -10.52 3.94 -9.30
CA ASN A 114 -11.81 4.20 -8.67
C ASN A 114 -12.47 2.87 -8.27
N LYS A 115 -13.70 2.93 -7.73
CA LYS A 115 -14.40 1.74 -7.23
C LYS A 115 -14.67 0.63 -8.23
N ASP A 116 -14.71 0.97 -9.52
CA ASP A 116 -14.96 0.00 -10.58
C ASP A 116 -13.66 -0.68 -11.05
N THR A 117 -12.50 -0.23 -10.55
CA THR A 117 -11.20 -0.79 -10.91
C THR A 117 -10.94 -2.10 -10.15
N THR A 118 -10.71 -3.18 -10.89
CA THR A 118 -10.32 -4.48 -10.34
C THR A 118 -8.79 -4.61 -10.22
N VAL A 119 -8.31 -5.57 -9.41
CA VAL A 119 -6.87 -5.76 -9.15
C VAL A 119 -6.04 -5.93 -10.44
N ASP A 120 -6.54 -6.69 -11.41
CA ASP A 120 -5.87 -6.94 -12.70
C ASP A 120 -5.79 -5.70 -13.61
N GLN A 121 -6.60 -4.67 -13.33
CA GLN A 121 -6.62 -3.40 -14.07
C GLN A 121 -5.73 -2.32 -13.44
N ILE A 122 -5.18 -2.58 -12.24
CA ILE A 122 -4.39 -1.59 -11.51
C ILE A 122 -3.07 -1.32 -12.22
N TYR A 123 -2.37 -2.33 -12.71
CA TYR A 123 -1.04 -2.12 -13.28
C TYR A 123 -1.09 -1.38 -14.62
N ARG A 124 -0.33 -0.29 -14.71
CA ARG A 124 0.08 0.35 -15.96
C ARG A 124 1.53 0.79 -15.85
N LYS A 125 2.30 0.53 -16.91
CA LYS A 125 3.76 0.72 -16.93
C LYS A 125 4.19 2.16 -16.59
N ASP A 126 3.44 3.15 -17.04
CA ASP A 126 3.81 4.56 -16.93
C ASP A 126 3.11 5.27 -15.74
N GLU A 127 2.57 4.50 -14.80
CA GLU A 127 1.87 5.02 -13.62
C GLU A 127 2.56 4.56 -12.33
N SER A 128 2.58 5.44 -11.33
CA SER A 128 3.11 5.12 -10.01
C SER A 128 2.08 4.34 -9.20
N PHE A 129 2.29 3.02 -9.09
CA PHE A 129 1.54 2.16 -8.17
C PHE A 129 2.46 1.06 -7.66
N SER A 130 2.52 0.88 -6.34
CA SER A 130 3.31 -0.17 -5.70
C SER A 130 2.71 -0.49 -4.35
N SER A 131 2.58 -1.79 -4.02
CA SER A 131 2.23 -2.23 -2.67
C SER A 131 3.48 -2.42 -1.80
N ASP A 132 3.35 -2.28 -0.49
CA ASP A 132 4.25 -2.82 0.52
C ASP A 132 3.50 -3.90 1.29
N THR A 133 3.96 -5.14 1.18
CA THR A 133 3.32 -6.31 1.77
C THR A 133 4.24 -6.94 2.80
N VAL A 134 3.66 -7.29 3.95
CA VAL A 134 4.34 -8.02 5.01
C VAL A 134 3.65 -9.36 5.21
N ILE A 135 4.45 -10.42 5.17
CA ILE A 135 4.04 -11.80 5.39
C ILE A 135 4.69 -12.27 6.69
N PHE A 136 3.90 -12.83 7.59
CA PHE A 136 4.34 -13.49 8.81
C PHE A 136 4.06 -14.98 8.69
N VAL A 137 5.08 -15.81 8.87
CA VAL A 137 4.96 -17.27 8.86
C VAL A 137 5.45 -17.82 10.19
N LYS A 138 4.80 -18.90 10.65
CA LYS A 138 5.14 -19.56 11.90
C LYS A 138 6.41 -20.40 11.74
N GLN A 139 7.35 -20.30 12.67
CA GLN A 139 8.66 -20.98 12.59
C GLN A 139 8.53 -22.50 12.42
N SER A 140 7.63 -23.17 13.15
CA SER A 140 7.43 -24.61 12.97
C SER A 140 6.86 -25.01 11.60
N LYS A 141 6.30 -24.04 10.86
CA LYS A 141 5.71 -24.24 9.54
C LYS A 141 6.66 -23.91 8.39
N THR A 142 7.83 -23.34 8.68
CA THR A 142 8.85 -23.11 7.65
C THR A 142 9.71 -24.35 7.37
N GLY A 143 9.83 -25.29 8.32
CA GLY A 143 10.69 -26.48 8.14
C GLY A 143 12.11 -26.12 7.69
N ASP A 144 12.62 -26.83 6.68
CA ASP A 144 13.89 -26.53 5.99
C ASP A 144 13.71 -25.61 4.75
N GLN A 145 12.52 -25.01 4.59
CA GLN A 145 12.20 -24.22 3.41
C GLN A 145 13.00 -22.92 3.40
N ASP A 146 13.68 -22.67 2.27
CA ASP A 146 14.41 -21.42 2.06
C ASP A 146 13.43 -20.26 1.84
N ALA A 147 13.40 -19.32 2.79
CA ALA A 147 12.56 -18.14 2.74
C ALA A 147 12.88 -17.24 1.52
N GLU A 148 14.14 -17.16 1.08
CA GLU A 148 14.52 -16.37 -0.09
C GLU A 148 14.00 -17.01 -1.38
N ALA A 149 14.13 -18.33 -1.50
CA ALA A 149 13.58 -19.08 -2.62
C ALA A 149 12.05 -19.00 -2.67
N SER A 150 11.40 -19.07 -1.50
CA SER A 150 9.94 -18.93 -1.36
C SER A 150 9.46 -17.56 -1.81
N LEU A 151 10.16 -16.50 -1.39
CA LEU A 151 9.87 -15.14 -1.85
C LEU A 151 10.03 -14.98 -3.36
N ARG A 152 11.02 -15.64 -3.99
CA ARG A 152 11.16 -15.63 -5.45
C ARG A 152 9.97 -16.29 -6.14
N GLN A 153 9.47 -17.41 -5.62
CA GLN A 153 8.28 -18.08 -6.16
C GLN A 153 7.03 -17.18 -6.05
N ILE A 154 6.83 -16.57 -4.88
CA ILE A 154 5.75 -15.60 -4.64
C ILE A 154 5.86 -14.42 -5.62
N ALA A 155 7.05 -13.83 -5.76
CA ALA A 155 7.31 -12.73 -6.68
C ALA A 155 7.11 -13.13 -8.15
N GLY A 156 7.44 -14.36 -8.53
CA GLY A 156 7.17 -14.93 -9.86
C GLY A 156 5.68 -14.91 -10.18
N LYS A 157 4.85 -15.40 -9.24
CA LYS A 157 3.38 -15.41 -9.37
C LYS A 157 2.78 -14.01 -9.33
N MET A 158 3.30 -13.12 -8.49
CA MET A 158 2.93 -11.71 -8.49
C MET A 158 3.22 -11.06 -9.85
N ARG A 159 4.40 -11.31 -10.44
CA ARG A 159 4.77 -10.81 -11.77
C ARG A 159 3.84 -11.34 -12.86
N GLU A 160 3.49 -12.63 -12.84
CA GLU A 160 2.51 -13.22 -13.77
C GLU A 160 1.16 -12.50 -13.71
N GLN A 161 0.75 -12.06 -12.51
CA GLN A 161 -0.49 -11.33 -12.27
C GLN A 161 -0.32 -9.80 -12.28
N LYS A 162 0.86 -9.30 -12.66
CA LYS A 162 1.21 -7.87 -12.72
C LYS A 162 1.01 -7.11 -11.39
N LEU A 163 1.26 -7.78 -10.27
CA LEU A 163 1.24 -7.17 -8.94
C LEU A 163 2.62 -6.57 -8.65
N VAL A 164 2.70 -5.23 -8.66
CA VAL A 164 3.93 -4.48 -8.38
C VAL A 164 4.01 -4.20 -6.89
N GLY A 165 5.17 -4.46 -6.29
CA GLY A 165 5.34 -4.15 -4.89
C GLY A 165 6.54 -4.80 -4.23
N PHE A 166 6.78 -4.34 -3.01
CA PHE A 166 7.72 -4.93 -2.08
C PHE A 166 7.01 -5.99 -1.24
N VAL A 167 7.69 -7.11 -0.99
CA VAL A 167 7.22 -8.16 -0.09
C VAL A 167 8.31 -8.45 0.93
N ARG A 168 7.95 -8.37 2.20
CA ARG A 168 8.79 -8.77 3.35
C ARG A 168 8.23 -10.02 3.98
N LEU A 169 9.09 -10.97 4.30
CA LEU A 169 8.73 -12.19 5.00
C LEU A 169 9.47 -12.26 6.34
N TYR A 170 8.70 -12.40 7.40
CA TYR A 170 9.16 -12.58 8.76
C TYR A 170 8.84 -14.00 9.23
N VAL A 171 9.85 -14.72 9.71
CA VAL A 171 9.66 -15.99 10.41
C VAL A 171 9.49 -15.70 11.89
N VAL A 172 8.32 -16.01 12.40
CA VAL A 172 7.87 -15.66 13.76
C VAL A 172 8.03 -16.85 14.67
N VAL A 173 8.57 -16.63 15.86
CA VAL A 173 8.65 -17.67 16.89
C VAL A 173 7.23 -18.14 17.25
N ASP A 174 7.03 -19.46 17.31
CA ASP A 174 5.70 -20.08 17.44
C ASP A 174 4.80 -19.46 18.52
N ASP A 175 5.35 -19.26 19.73
CA ASP A 175 4.62 -18.72 20.89
C ASP A 175 4.19 -17.26 20.72
N LYS A 176 4.76 -16.55 19.73
CA LYS A 176 4.48 -15.14 19.41
C LYS A 176 3.60 -14.98 18.17
N TYR A 177 3.36 -16.06 17.43
CA TYR A 177 2.62 -16.00 16.18
C TYR A 177 1.17 -15.56 16.37
N GLU A 178 0.49 -16.09 17.40
CA GLU A 178 -0.92 -15.76 17.65
C GLU A 178 -1.14 -14.30 18.05
N SER A 179 -0.15 -13.66 18.67
CA SER A 179 -0.22 -12.25 19.07
C SER A 179 -0.03 -11.26 17.92
N ILE A 180 0.35 -11.73 16.73
CA ILE A 180 0.29 -10.92 15.51
C ILE A 180 -1.18 -10.78 15.12
N GLY A 181 -1.69 -9.56 15.08
CA GLY A 181 -3.03 -9.27 14.57
C GLY A 181 -3.12 -9.42 13.04
N SER A 182 -4.10 -8.78 12.43
CA SER A 182 -4.36 -8.81 10.98
C SER A 182 -4.36 -7.41 10.35
N GLY A 183 -3.68 -6.44 10.96
CA GLY A 183 -3.72 -5.04 10.53
C GLY A 183 -2.39 -4.30 10.75
N PRO A 184 -2.34 -2.98 10.49
CA PRO A 184 -1.10 -2.18 10.55
C PRO A 184 -0.39 -2.24 11.92
N GLN A 185 -1.14 -2.46 13.00
CA GLN A 185 -0.64 -2.75 14.35
C GLN A 185 0.38 -3.90 14.39
N ASN A 186 0.41 -4.80 13.40
CA ASN A 186 1.43 -5.84 13.27
C ASN A 186 2.84 -5.28 13.06
N LEU A 187 2.96 -4.08 12.51
CA LEU A 187 4.24 -3.39 12.35
C LEU A 187 4.87 -3.01 13.71
N SER A 188 4.08 -2.91 14.77
CA SER A 188 4.61 -2.67 16.12
C SER A 188 5.38 -3.88 16.68
N ALA A 189 5.01 -5.10 16.28
CA ALA A 189 5.74 -6.32 16.63
C ALA A 189 7.15 -6.37 16.00
N LEU A 190 7.40 -5.58 14.95
CA LEU A 190 8.72 -5.43 14.32
C LEU A 190 9.76 -4.75 15.24
N GLN A 191 9.32 -4.15 16.35
CA GLN A 191 10.16 -3.37 17.26
C GLN A 191 10.58 -4.15 18.53
N ASP A 192 10.11 -5.40 18.70
CA ASP A 192 10.38 -6.21 19.91
C ASP A 192 11.44 -7.29 19.65
N GLU A 193 12.51 -7.29 20.43
CA GLU A 193 13.58 -8.29 20.31
C GLU A 193 13.09 -9.69 20.73
N GLY A 194 13.37 -10.69 19.91
CA GLY A 194 12.99 -12.09 20.18
C GLY A 194 11.62 -12.51 19.63
N TYR A 195 10.94 -11.63 18.88
CA TYR A 195 9.69 -11.99 18.17
C TYR A 195 9.94 -12.84 16.91
N PHE A 196 11.09 -12.68 16.28
CA PHE A 196 11.46 -13.31 15.01
C PHE A 196 12.64 -14.25 15.16
N ALA A 197 12.64 -15.32 14.38
CA ALA A 197 13.71 -16.33 14.35
C ALA A 197 14.98 -15.84 13.62
N GLY A 198 14.95 -14.64 13.05
CA GLY A 198 16.07 -14.00 12.35
C GLY A 198 15.63 -12.73 11.63
N ASP A 199 16.53 -12.18 10.81
CA ASP A 199 16.22 -11.05 9.95
C ASP A 199 15.16 -11.41 8.90
N TYR A 200 14.32 -10.44 8.56
CA TYR A 200 13.36 -10.62 7.49
C TYR A 200 14.06 -10.79 6.14
N LYS A 201 13.38 -11.51 5.25
CA LYS A 201 13.76 -11.60 3.85
C LYS A 201 12.85 -10.72 3.02
N SER A 202 13.35 -10.24 1.88
CA SER A 202 12.56 -9.37 1.02
C SER A 202 12.76 -9.63 -0.46
N VAL A 203 11.77 -9.22 -1.24
CA VAL A 203 11.79 -9.24 -2.71
C VAL A 203 10.92 -8.10 -3.22
N MET A 204 11.21 -7.62 -4.43
CA MET A 204 10.41 -6.59 -5.10
C MET A 204 10.06 -7.06 -6.51
N VAL A 205 8.78 -6.94 -6.87
CA VAL A 205 8.36 -6.89 -8.28
C VAL A 205 8.34 -5.42 -8.69
N THR A 206 9.21 -5.05 -9.63
CA THR A 206 9.37 -3.66 -10.07
C THR A 206 8.28 -3.24 -11.07
N PRO A 207 8.09 -1.93 -11.30
CA PRO A 207 7.20 -1.46 -12.37
C PRO A 207 7.55 -1.98 -13.77
N ASP A 208 8.82 -2.31 -14.02
CA ASP A 208 9.30 -2.91 -15.28
C ASP A 208 9.09 -4.44 -15.33
N MET A 209 8.36 -5.01 -14.38
CA MET A 209 8.10 -6.46 -14.25
C MET A 209 9.36 -7.29 -14.05
N THR A 210 10.43 -6.69 -13.53
CA THR A 210 11.63 -7.41 -13.07
C THR A 210 11.50 -7.77 -11.60
N ILE A 211 12.21 -8.83 -11.18
CA ILE A 211 12.23 -9.26 -9.78
C ILE A 211 13.58 -8.89 -9.19
N ARG A 212 13.59 -8.18 -8.07
CA ARG A 212 14.80 -7.80 -7.34
C ARG A 212 14.80 -8.37 -5.93
N GLN A 213 15.94 -8.91 -5.49
CA GLN A 213 16.16 -9.39 -4.14
C GLN A 213 17.54 -8.92 -3.67
N ASN A 214 17.63 -8.38 -2.46
CA ASN A 214 18.88 -7.84 -1.89
C ASN A 214 19.58 -6.79 -2.78
N GLY A 215 18.80 -6.01 -3.53
CA GLY A 215 19.31 -4.98 -4.43
C GLY A 215 19.71 -5.46 -5.82
N GLU A 216 19.69 -6.76 -6.10
CA GLU A 216 20.08 -7.34 -7.39
C GLU A 216 18.87 -7.89 -8.15
N GLU A 217 18.90 -7.82 -9.48
CA GLU A 217 17.89 -8.50 -10.31
C GLU A 217 18.13 -10.01 -10.26
N VAL A 218 17.06 -10.77 -10.03
CA VAL A 218 17.11 -12.24 -9.95
C VAL A 218 16.25 -12.84 -11.05
N GLN A 219 16.80 -13.86 -11.72
CA GLN A 219 16.02 -14.69 -12.63
C GLN A 219 15.16 -15.63 -11.80
N VAL A 220 13.87 -15.69 -12.14
CA VAL A 220 12.92 -16.62 -11.55
C VAL A 220 12.29 -17.39 -12.72
N ASP A 221 12.55 -18.68 -12.75
CA ASP A 221 11.90 -19.61 -13.68
C ASP A 221 10.39 -19.60 -13.38
N GLY A 222 9.59 -19.34 -14.41
CA GLY A 222 8.13 -19.27 -14.32
C GLY A 222 7.47 -20.65 -14.37
#